data_AF-A0A060CDN5-F1
#
_entry.id   AF-A0A060CDN5-F1
#
_cell.length_a   1.000
_cell.length_b   1.000
_cell.length_c   1.000
_cell.angle_alpha   90.00
_cell.angle_beta   90.00
_cell.angle_gamma   90.00
#
_symmetry.space_group_name_H-M   'P 1'
#
loop_
_entity.id
_entity.type
_entity.pdbx_description
1 polymer ?
#
loop_
_entity_poly.entity_id
_entity_poly.type
_entity_poly.pdbx_seq_one_letter_code
_entity_poly.pdbx_strand_id
1 'polypeptide(L)'
;NWAIPFPSKDATPGHWEIGPGTKLVDAIKEAAKDMQIVAEDLGALDDSVYRLKAYSQWPGMHIFEFGFDSKDPSNHDLPANYEPNSVAYIGTHDNQTLKGFIANHPNLYPFMGQVLGTSNPNSFYETMIWQLAESKADLVIYQMADVLGYDDYARLNTPATLVGPTGNSGSIRITT
;
A
#
# COMPACT_ATOMS: atom_id res chain seq x y z
N ASN A 1 -6.03 -7.13 -17.99
CA ASN A 1 -4.83 -6.35 -18.40
C ASN A 1 -5.27 -5.17 -19.26
N TRP A 2 -4.75 -3.97 -19.04
CA TRP A 2 -4.99 -2.82 -19.92
C TRP A 2 -3.94 -2.80 -21.04
N ALA A 3 -4.37 -2.99 -22.29
CA ALA A 3 -3.50 -3.05 -23.46
C ALA A 3 -3.63 -1.75 -24.27
N ILE A 4 -2.50 -1.13 -24.61
CA ILE A 4 -2.47 0.15 -25.33
C ILE A 4 -1.83 -0.10 -26.71
N PRO A 5 -2.50 0.27 -27.82
CA PRO A 5 -1.92 0.08 -29.15
C PRO A 5 -0.72 1.01 -29.34
N PHE A 6 0.43 0.44 -29.77
CA PHE A 6 1.54 1.24 -30.27
C PHE A 6 1.13 1.90 -31.61
N PRO A 7 1.39 3.20 -31.87
CA PRO A 7 2.24 4.15 -31.12
C PRO A 7 1.45 5.22 -30.33
N SER A 8 0.40 4.86 -29.59
CA SER A 8 -0.40 5.81 -28.79
C SER A 8 0.45 6.66 -27.85
N LYS A 9 0.08 7.93 -27.68
CA LYS A 9 0.81 8.91 -26.85
C LYS A 9 0.48 8.83 -25.36
N ASP A 10 -0.66 8.25 -25.03
CA ASP A 10 -1.15 8.07 -23.67
C ASP A 10 -1.95 6.77 -23.56
N ALA A 11 -2.43 6.47 -22.35
CA ALA A 11 -3.14 5.24 -22.03
C ALA A 11 -4.63 5.26 -22.40
N THR A 12 -5.19 6.39 -22.84
CA THR A 12 -6.63 6.56 -23.09
C THR A 12 -7.21 5.60 -24.12
N PRO A 13 -6.56 5.33 -25.29
CA PRO A 13 -7.15 4.49 -26.33
C PRO A 13 -6.95 2.99 -26.08
N GLY A 14 -6.65 2.58 -24.85
CA GLY A 14 -6.45 1.17 -24.50
C GLY A 14 -7.76 0.40 -24.38
N HIS A 15 -7.62 -0.92 -24.21
CA HIS A 15 -8.72 -1.84 -23.96
C HIS A 15 -8.34 -2.91 -22.96
N TRP A 16 -9.33 -3.50 -22.30
CA TRP A 16 -9.12 -4.62 -21.40
C TRP A 16 -8.94 -5.93 -22.17
N GLU A 17 -7.86 -6.65 -21.88
CA GLU A 17 -7.60 -8.02 -22.33
C GLU A 17 -7.69 -9.00 -21.17
N ILE A 18 -8.26 -10.17 -21.44
CA ILE A 18 -8.43 -11.26 -20.47
C ILE A 18 -7.06 -11.91 -20.23
N GLY A 19 -6.61 -11.88 -18.97
CA GLY A 19 -5.39 -12.54 -18.55
C GLY A 19 -5.54 -14.07 -18.44
N PRO A 20 -4.44 -14.81 -18.17
CA PRO A 20 -4.46 -16.27 -18.07
C PRO A 20 -5.26 -16.81 -16.87
N GLY A 21 -5.54 -15.98 -15.86
CA GLY A 21 -6.38 -16.32 -14.72
C GLY A 21 -5.85 -17.50 -13.92
N THR A 22 -6.75 -18.42 -13.54
CA THR A 22 -6.43 -19.58 -12.69
C THR A 22 -5.36 -20.48 -13.29
N LYS A 23 -5.26 -20.58 -14.63
CA LYS A 23 -4.24 -21.40 -15.30
C LYS A 23 -2.81 -20.98 -14.92
N LEU A 24 -2.57 -19.69 -14.74
CA LEU A 24 -1.26 -19.19 -14.30
C LEU A 24 -1.02 -19.51 -12.82
N VAL A 25 -2.05 -19.33 -11.99
CA VAL A 25 -1.99 -19.67 -10.56
C VAL A 25 -1.64 -21.15 -10.37
N ASP A 26 -2.31 -22.04 -11.10
CA ASP A 26 -2.08 -23.49 -11.06
C ASP A 26 -0.66 -23.84 -11.49
N ALA A 27 -0.19 -23.25 -12.61
CA ALA A 27 1.16 -23.48 -13.11
C ALA A 27 2.24 -23.02 -12.13
N ILE A 28 2.04 -21.87 -11.46
CA ILE A 28 2.97 -21.37 -10.43
C ILE A 28 2.98 -22.32 -9.22
N LYS A 29 1.80 -22.72 -8.73
CA LYS A 29 1.69 -23.66 -7.61
C LYS A 29 2.30 -25.02 -7.92
N GLU A 30 2.22 -25.49 -9.16
CA GLU A 30 2.85 -26.74 -9.58
C GLU A 30 4.37 -26.64 -9.64
N ALA A 31 4.88 -25.59 -10.29
CA ALA A 31 6.31 -25.41 -10.54
C ALA A 31 7.09 -24.94 -9.31
N ALA A 32 6.45 -24.22 -8.39
CA ALA A 32 7.08 -23.58 -7.25
C ALA A 32 6.24 -23.72 -5.97
N LYS A 33 5.99 -24.97 -5.56
CA LYS A 33 5.08 -25.35 -4.46
C LYS A 33 5.33 -24.61 -3.13
N ASP A 34 6.59 -24.33 -2.82
CA ASP A 34 7.00 -23.70 -1.55
C ASP A 34 7.16 -22.18 -1.67
N MET A 35 6.92 -21.59 -2.84
CA MET A 35 7.06 -20.15 -3.06
C MET A 35 5.96 -19.40 -2.30
N GLN A 36 6.37 -18.48 -1.44
CA GLN A 36 5.48 -17.52 -0.82
C GLN A 36 5.29 -16.33 -1.75
N ILE A 37 4.03 -16.08 -2.13
CA ILE A 37 3.66 -15.01 -3.05
C ILE A 37 2.69 -14.09 -2.33
N VAL A 38 2.90 -12.79 -2.47
CA VAL A 38 1.95 -11.75 -2.04
C VAL A 38 1.32 -11.18 -3.30
N ALA A 39 -0.01 -11.10 -3.33
CA ALA A 39 -0.73 -10.43 -4.38
C ALA A 39 -0.76 -8.92 -4.09
N GLU A 40 -0.16 -8.12 -4.96
CA GLU A 40 -0.41 -6.67 -4.97
C GLU A 40 -1.76 -6.45 -5.63
N ASP A 41 -2.75 -6.09 -4.81
CA ASP A 41 -4.16 -5.99 -5.20
C ASP A 41 -4.74 -4.62 -4.82
N LEU A 42 -3.98 -3.56 -5.10
CA LEU A 42 -4.36 -2.20 -4.77
C LEU A 42 -5.20 -1.56 -5.89
N GLY A 43 -5.95 -0.53 -5.53
CA GLY A 43 -6.71 0.30 -6.47
C GLY A 43 -8.09 -0.24 -6.85
N ALA A 44 -8.63 0.25 -7.97
CA ALA A 44 -9.97 -0.08 -8.43
C ALA A 44 -9.99 -1.45 -9.13
N LEU A 45 -10.28 -2.50 -8.35
CA LEU A 45 -10.34 -3.86 -8.83
C LEU A 45 -11.75 -4.31 -9.24
N ASP A 46 -11.82 -5.12 -10.29
CA ASP A 46 -13.04 -5.80 -10.73
C ASP A 46 -13.28 -7.10 -9.92
N ASP A 47 -14.53 -7.55 -9.82
CA ASP A 47 -14.94 -8.81 -9.16
C ASP A 47 -14.16 -10.04 -9.65
N SER A 48 -13.69 -10.04 -10.90
CA SER A 48 -12.83 -11.10 -11.42
C SER A 48 -11.47 -11.19 -10.70
N VAL A 49 -10.91 -10.06 -10.25
CA VAL A 49 -9.64 -10.02 -9.51
C VAL A 49 -9.83 -10.57 -8.09
N TYR A 50 -10.89 -10.15 -7.40
CA TYR A 50 -11.21 -10.69 -6.07
C TYR A 50 -11.41 -12.20 -6.10
N ARG A 51 -12.10 -12.72 -7.12
CA ARG A 51 -12.27 -14.17 -7.32
C ARG A 51 -10.95 -14.88 -7.59
N LEU A 52 -10.05 -14.28 -8.38
CA LEU A 52 -8.74 -14.87 -8.67
C LEU A 52 -7.81 -14.87 -7.44
N LYS A 53 -7.80 -13.79 -6.65
CA LYS A 53 -7.07 -13.72 -5.37
C LYS A 53 -7.60 -14.76 -4.38
N ALA A 54 -8.92 -14.84 -4.22
CA ALA A 54 -9.53 -15.87 -3.38
C ALA A 54 -9.17 -17.29 -3.88
N TYR A 55 -9.12 -17.51 -5.20
CA TYR A 55 -8.69 -18.80 -5.75
C TYR A 55 -7.20 -19.10 -5.48
N SER A 56 -6.33 -18.09 -5.58
CA SER A 56 -4.89 -18.28 -5.33
C SER A 56 -4.57 -18.57 -3.87
N GLN A 57 -5.40 -18.10 -2.94
CA GLN A 57 -5.16 -18.16 -1.49
C GLN A 57 -3.88 -17.42 -1.06
N TRP A 58 -3.30 -16.61 -1.96
CA TRP A 58 -2.17 -15.76 -1.63
C TRP A 58 -2.64 -14.55 -0.83
N PRO A 59 -1.86 -14.10 0.17
CA PRO A 59 -2.19 -12.90 0.91
C PRO A 59 -2.22 -11.67 0.00
N GLY A 60 -3.18 -10.78 0.24
CA GLY A 60 -3.19 -9.47 -0.41
C GLY A 60 -2.53 -8.40 0.43
N MET A 61 -2.61 -7.16 -0.03
CA MET A 61 -2.01 -6.00 0.60
C MET A 61 -3.04 -5.05 1.20
N HIS A 62 -2.65 -4.42 2.31
CA HIS A 62 -3.35 -3.26 2.88
C HIS A 62 -2.36 -2.11 3.08
N ILE A 63 -2.78 -0.88 2.76
CA ILE A 63 -1.97 0.32 2.93
C ILE A 63 -2.71 1.30 3.82
N PHE A 64 -2.24 1.45 5.06
CA PHE A 64 -2.96 2.24 6.07
C PHE A 64 -3.16 3.71 5.66
N GLU A 65 -2.22 4.31 4.92
CA GLU A 65 -2.40 5.66 4.37
C GLU A 65 -3.66 5.79 3.48
N PHE A 66 -3.99 4.77 2.70
CA PHE A 66 -5.18 4.76 1.81
C PHE A 66 -6.49 4.63 2.58
N GLY A 67 -6.44 4.14 3.83
CA GLY A 67 -7.58 4.07 4.74
C GLY A 67 -8.25 5.43 4.98
N PHE A 68 -7.55 6.54 4.72
CA PHE A 68 -8.03 7.90 4.95
C PHE A 68 -8.55 8.63 3.70
N ASP A 69 -8.49 8.02 2.51
CA ASP A 69 -8.87 8.67 1.23
C ASP A 69 -10.37 9.03 1.18
N SER A 70 -11.24 8.18 1.72
CA SER A 70 -12.70 8.32 1.63
C SER A 70 -13.37 8.87 2.91
N LYS A 71 -12.63 9.05 4.00
CA LYS A 71 -13.17 9.33 5.36
C LYS A 71 -14.29 8.36 5.79
N ASP A 72 -14.19 7.11 5.34
CA ASP A 72 -15.14 6.04 5.62
C ASP A 72 -14.52 5.04 6.61
N PRO A 73 -15.08 4.85 7.82
CA PRO A 73 -14.55 3.89 8.78
C PRO A 73 -14.66 2.42 8.33
N SER A 74 -15.43 2.14 7.26
CA SER A 74 -15.52 0.80 6.65
C SER A 74 -14.46 0.56 5.56
N ASN A 75 -13.58 1.53 5.30
CA ASN A 75 -12.49 1.39 4.33
C ASN A 75 -11.60 0.18 4.70
N HIS A 76 -11.39 -0.72 3.74
CA HIS A 76 -10.63 -1.97 3.94
C HIS A 76 -9.16 -1.76 4.31
N ASP A 77 -8.63 -0.56 4.08
CA ASP A 77 -7.25 -0.17 4.39
C ASP A 77 -7.12 0.41 5.82
N LEU A 78 -8.15 0.32 6.65
CA LEU A 78 -8.05 0.61 8.08
C LEU A 78 -7.78 -0.69 8.87
N PRO A 79 -6.81 -0.72 9.82
CA PRO A 79 -6.41 -1.91 10.57
C PRO A 79 -7.54 -2.69 11.25
N ALA A 80 -8.61 -1.98 11.67
CA ALA A 80 -9.78 -2.60 12.26
C ALA A 80 -10.54 -3.55 11.29
N ASN A 81 -10.38 -3.32 9.98
CA ASN A 81 -11.07 -4.02 8.89
C ASN A 81 -10.17 -5.04 8.17
N TYR A 82 -8.91 -5.21 8.61
CA TYR A 82 -8.02 -6.19 8.01
C TYR A 82 -8.49 -7.62 8.30
N GLU A 83 -8.24 -8.50 7.34
CA GLU A 83 -8.44 -9.94 7.48
C GLU A 83 -7.09 -10.65 7.66
N PRO A 84 -7.06 -11.82 8.31
CA PRO A 84 -5.91 -12.73 8.25
C PRO A 84 -5.56 -13.09 6.81
N ASN A 85 -4.38 -13.66 6.58
CA ASN A 85 -3.84 -13.88 5.23
C ASN A 85 -3.73 -12.57 4.43
N SER A 86 -3.11 -11.56 5.03
CA SER A 86 -2.82 -10.27 4.42
C SER A 86 -1.45 -9.74 4.86
N VAL A 87 -0.91 -8.83 4.06
CA VAL A 87 0.32 -8.09 4.34
C VAL A 87 -0.03 -6.62 4.49
N ALA A 88 0.26 -6.04 5.64
CA ALA A 88 -0.07 -4.67 5.96
C ALA A 88 1.15 -3.76 5.92
N TYR A 89 0.96 -2.56 5.39
CA TYR A 89 1.95 -1.49 5.30
C TYR A 89 1.35 -0.21 5.88
N ILE A 90 2.19 0.68 6.40
CA ILE A 90 1.77 2.07 6.59
C ILE A 90 1.61 2.70 5.20
N GLY A 91 2.70 2.71 4.46
CA GLY A 91 2.85 3.10 3.07
C GLY A 91 3.91 2.23 2.41
N THR A 92 3.92 2.18 1.09
CA THR A 92 4.97 1.54 0.29
C THR A 92 6.04 2.56 -0.15
N HIS A 93 7.07 2.12 -0.85
CA HIS A 93 8.07 3.02 -1.45
C HIS A 93 7.51 4.13 -2.36
N ASP A 94 6.27 4.00 -2.87
CA ASP A 94 5.59 5.02 -3.69
C ASP A 94 4.84 6.07 -2.87
N ASN A 95 4.61 5.78 -1.59
CA ASN A 95 3.90 6.62 -0.65
C ASN A 95 4.81 7.72 -0.07
N GLN A 96 4.18 8.67 0.63
CA GLN A 96 4.93 9.56 1.52
C GLN A 96 5.52 8.77 2.68
N THR A 97 6.42 9.39 3.44
CA THR A 97 6.71 8.90 4.78
C THR A 97 5.50 9.13 5.67
N LEU A 98 5.30 8.34 6.73
CA LEU A 98 4.18 8.53 7.66
C LEU A 98 4.14 9.94 8.24
N LYS A 99 5.30 10.50 8.60
CA LYS A 99 5.38 11.89 9.09
C LYS A 99 5.00 12.89 8.01
N GLY A 100 5.46 12.68 6.79
CA GLY A 100 5.08 13.51 5.65
C GLY A 100 3.59 13.43 5.33
N PHE A 101 3.02 12.24 5.32
CA PHE A 101 1.59 12.01 5.13
C PHE A 101 0.76 12.76 6.18
N ILE A 102 1.05 12.59 7.47
CA ILE A 102 0.34 13.28 8.55
C ILE A 102 0.47 14.80 8.40
N ALA A 103 1.69 15.31 8.20
CA ALA A 103 1.96 16.75 8.12
C ALA A 103 1.26 17.42 6.92
N ASN A 104 1.13 16.72 5.80
CA ASN A 104 0.53 17.26 4.57
C ASN A 104 -1.00 17.14 4.53
N HIS A 105 -1.62 16.42 5.47
CA HIS A 105 -3.07 16.18 5.49
C HIS A 105 -3.78 16.61 6.79
N PRO A 106 -3.61 17.86 7.28
CA PRO A 106 -4.28 18.34 8.49
C PRO A 106 -5.82 18.33 8.38
N ASN A 107 -6.36 18.36 7.15
CA ASN A 107 -7.79 18.22 6.86
C ASN A 107 -8.35 16.81 7.19
N LEU A 108 -7.49 15.82 7.43
CA LEU A 108 -7.86 14.46 7.82
C LEU A 108 -7.84 14.26 9.35
N TYR A 109 -7.25 15.19 10.12
CA TYR A 109 -7.05 15.02 11.58
C TYR A 109 -8.30 14.64 12.38
N PRO A 110 -9.51 15.20 12.11
CA PRO A 110 -10.71 14.76 12.82
C PRO A 110 -11.02 13.28 12.61
N PHE A 111 -10.86 12.78 11.38
CA PHE A 111 -11.11 11.38 11.03
C PHE A 111 -9.98 10.47 11.50
N MET A 112 -8.71 10.90 11.35
CA MET A 112 -7.56 10.22 11.97
C MET A 112 -7.76 10.07 13.47
N GLY A 113 -8.18 11.11 14.16
CA GLY A 113 -8.39 11.03 15.61
C GLY A 113 -9.52 10.07 16.01
N GLN A 114 -10.56 9.94 15.17
CA GLN A 114 -11.62 8.93 15.35
C GLN A 114 -11.07 7.51 15.18
N VAL A 115 -10.31 7.24 14.11
CA VAL A 115 -9.70 5.93 13.83
C VAL A 115 -8.67 5.55 14.90
N LEU A 116 -7.85 6.52 15.29
CA LEU A 116 -6.72 6.33 16.21
C LEU A 116 -7.13 6.40 17.69
N GLY A 117 -8.37 6.77 18.00
CA GLY A 117 -8.87 6.88 19.38
C GLY A 117 -8.20 8.00 20.18
N THR A 118 -7.70 9.04 19.53
CA THR A 118 -6.98 10.16 20.17
C THR A 118 -7.26 11.47 19.45
N SER A 119 -7.45 12.56 20.21
CA SER A 119 -7.62 13.91 19.64
C SER A 119 -6.30 14.67 19.49
N ASN A 120 -5.16 14.09 19.91
CA ASN A 120 -3.85 14.73 19.88
C ASN A 120 -3.09 14.35 18.60
N PRO A 121 -2.91 15.25 17.62
CA PRO A 121 -2.19 14.94 16.40
C PRO A 121 -0.72 14.55 16.61
N ASN A 122 -0.11 15.00 17.71
CA ASN A 122 1.28 14.63 18.04
C ASN A 122 1.43 13.13 18.35
N SER A 123 0.34 12.43 18.71
CA SER A 123 0.39 10.99 18.93
C SER A 123 0.08 10.18 17.67
N PHE A 124 -0.36 10.80 16.57
CA PHE A 124 -0.83 10.05 15.37
C PHE A 124 0.25 9.14 14.79
N TYR A 125 1.47 9.64 14.65
CA TYR A 125 2.59 8.87 14.12
C TYR A 125 2.84 7.59 14.93
N GLU A 126 3.03 7.71 16.25
CA GLU A 126 3.27 6.53 17.11
C GLU A 126 2.04 5.61 17.16
N THR A 127 0.84 6.18 17.22
CA THR A 127 -0.41 5.40 17.29
C THR A 127 -0.63 4.60 16.01
N MET A 128 -0.35 5.17 14.84
CA MET A 128 -0.47 4.46 13.57
C MET A 128 0.53 3.31 13.45
N ILE A 129 1.78 3.51 13.91
CA ILE A 129 2.78 2.43 13.96
C ILE A 129 2.26 1.26 14.82
N TRP A 130 1.80 1.55 16.04
CA TRP A 130 1.31 0.50 16.94
C TRP A 130 0.02 -0.16 16.47
N GLN A 131 -0.96 0.60 15.96
CA GLN A 131 -2.19 0.02 15.42
C GLN A 131 -1.93 -0.90 14.23
N LEU A 132 -0.94 -0.60 13.39
CA LEU A 132 -0.55 -1.52 12.32
C LEU A 132 0.07 -2.81 12.87
N ALA A 133 0.94 -2.70 13.88
CA ALA A 133 1.58 -3.84 14.54
C ALA A 133 0.57 -4.76 15.23
N GLU A 134 -0.50 -4.18 15.77
CA GLU A 134 -1.59 -4.88 16.47
C GLU A 134 -2.73 -5.33 15.54
N SER A 135 -2.61 -5.07 14.23
CA SER A 135 -3.63 -5.44 13.25
C SER A 135 -3.75 -6.96 13.07
N LYS A 136 -4.80 -7.40 12.38
CA LYS A 136 -5.03 -8.82 12.07
C LYS A 136 -4.20 -9.37 10.90
N ALA A 137 -3.34 -8.55 10.28
CA ALA A 137 -2.51 -9.00 9.18
C ALA A 137 -1.46 -10.02 9.65
N ASP A 138 -1.16 -11.01 8.81
CA ASP A 138 -0.17 -12.06 9.14
C ASP A 138 1.27 -11.56 9.00
N LEU A 139 1.47 -10.50 8.21
CA LEU A 139 2.76 -9.84 8.04
C LEU A 139 2.57 -8.32 8.04
N VAL A 140 3.33 -7.62 8.88
CA VAL A 140 3.39 -6.17 8.91
C VAL A 140 4.76 -5.72 8.42
N ILE A 141 4.79 -4.79 7.48
CA ILE A 141 6.01 -4.24 6.89
C ILE A 141 6.03 -2.73 7.05
N TYR A 142 7.10 -2.22 7.66
CA TYR A 142 7.37 -0.80 7.77
C TYR A 142 8.46 -0.38 6.80
N GLN A 143 8.32 0.81 6.21
CA GLN A 143 9.45 1.44 5.55
C GLN A 143 10.48 1.84 6.59
N MET A 144 11.77 1.74 6.26
CA MET A 144 12.84 2.13 7.18
C MET A 144 12.76 3.62 7.54
N ALA A 145 12.31 4.48 6.62
CA ALA A 145 12.07 5.90 6.92
C ALA A 145 11.02 6.09 8.02
N ASP A 146 9.96 5.29 8.03
CA ASP A 146 8.94 5.31 9.08
C ASP A 146 9.50 4.78 10.40
N VAL A 147 10.29 3.71 10.39
CA VAL A 147 10.93 3.19 11.61
C VAL A 147 11.89 4.21 12.24
N LEU A 148 12.64 4.95 11.42
CA LEU A 148 13.58 5.98 11.87
C LEU A 148 12.91 7.33 12.15
N GLY A 149 11.62 7.48 11.80
CA GLY A 149 10.87 8.71 11.99
C GLY A 149 11.39 9.87 11.15
N TYR A 150 11.80 9.61 9.92
CA TYR A 150 12.13 10.66 8.96
C TYR A 150 10.88 11.24 8.30
N ASP A 151 11.02 12.48 7.81
CA ASP A 151 10.00 13.16 7.02
C ASP A 151 10.20 12.90 5.52
N ASP A 152 9.44 13.60 4.68
CA ASP A 152 9.43 13.39 3.22
C ASP A 152 10.74 13.71 2.51
N TYR A 153 11.75 14.25 3.20
CA TYR A 153 13.12 14.24 2.65
C TYR A 153 13.61 12.81 2.38
N ALA A 154 13.14 11.83 3.16
CA ALA A 154 13.46 10.41 2.99
C ALA A 154 12.49 9.65 2.09
N ARG A 155 11.52 10.33 1.45
CA ARG A 155 10.58 9.69 0.51
C ARG A 155 11.36 9.03 -0.64
N LEU A 156 11.02 7.76 -0.94
CA LEU A 156 11.76 6.97 -1.93
C LEU A 156 11.35 7.32 -3.36
N ASN A 157 10.05 7.27 -3.66
CA ASN A 157 9.52 7.57 -4.97
C ASN A 157 8.33 8.53 -4.92
N THR A 158 8.18 9.34 -5.96
CA THR A 158 6.96 10.08 -6.25
C THR A 158 6.47 9.59 -7.62
N PRO A 159 5.39 8.80 -7.69
CA PRO A 159 4.88 8.31 -8.97
C PRO A 159 4.68 9.44 -9.99
N ALA A 160 4.92 9.13 -11.27
CA ALA A 160 4.90 10.07 -12.39
C ALA A 160 5.99 11.16 -12.41
N THR A 161 7.04 11.07 -11.58
CA THR A 161 8.25 11.88 -11.73
C THR A 161 9.41 11.04 -12.30
N LEU A 162 10.26 11.65 -13.13
CA LEU A 162 11.45 10.99 -13.69
C LEU A 162 12.65 11.00 -12.74
N VAL A 163 12.56 11.82 -11.69
CA VAL A 163 13.58 12.04 -10.69
C VAL A 163 12.88 11.92 -9.34
N GLY A 164 13.36 11.02 -8.47
CA GLY A 164 12.85 10.93 -7.10
C GLY A 164 13.06 12.24 -6.34
N PRO A 165 12.39 12.47 -5.19
CA PRO A 165 12.49 13.73 -4.45
C PRO A 165 13.93 14.13 -4.07
N THR A 166 14.84 13.15 -3.99
CA THR A 166 16.28 13.32 -3.71
C THR A 166 17.20 13.02 -4.90
N GLY A 167 16.71 12.99 -6.14
CA GLY A 167 17.59 12.77 -7.30
C GLY A 167 17.98 11.31 -7.57
N ASN A 168 17.07 10.35 -7.32
CA ASN A 168 17.30 8.89 -7.42
C ASN A 168 18.33 8.32 -6.44
N SER A 169 18.52 8.99 -5.29
CA SER A 169 19.60 8.67 -4.35
C SER A 169 19.13 8.34 -2.93
N GLY A 170 17.87 7.89 -2.76
CA GLY A 170 17.27 7.52 -1.47
C GLY A 170 18.24 6.72 -0.61
N SER A 171 19.01 7.43 0.21
CA SER A 171 20.14 6.89 0.97
C SER A 171 19.96 7.38 2.39
N ILE A 172 19.84 6.42 3.29
CA ILE A 172 19.85 6.69 4.71
C ILE A 172 21.28 7.04 5.08
N ARG A 173 21.55 8.33 5.28
CA ARG A 173 22.84 8.80 5.79
C ARG A 173 22.84 8.66 7.31
N ILE A 174 23.44 7.58 7.81
CA ILE A 174 23.74 7.44 9.23
C ILE A 174 24.96 8.33 9.51
N THR A 175 24.75 9.54 10.02
CA THR A 175 25.83 10.33 10.60
C THR A 175 26.05 9.88 12.04
N THR A 176 27.21 9.28 12.30
CA THR A 176 27.70 8.94 13.65
C THR A 176 28.14 10.17 14.42
#